data_AF-A0A7J6PYH2-F1
#
_entry.id   AF-A0A7J6PYH2-F1
#
_cell.length_a   1.000
_cell.length_b   1.000
_cell.length_c   1.000
_cell.angle_alpha   90.00
_cell.angle_beta   90.00
_cell.angle_gamma   90.00
#
_symmetry.space_group_name_H-M   'P 1'
#
loop_
_entity.id
_entity.type
_entity.pdbx_description
1 polymer ?
#
loop_
_entity_poly.entity_id
_entity_poly.type
_entity_poly.pdbx_seq_one_letter_code
_entity_poly.pdbx_strand_id
1 'polypeptide(L)'
;MDAVANAKQRMEELIQEHLRRNPRIVEPDSTADDWTFREALKKQFGILYDRTSMTWFYSLPDGRKRVKRCVEAGILDTLRVICEDKARRKKKRKPHEGARLSGPYSGTPSSASESSVSTPPAESRRGWKLRRRLSSLKCSNAGLRSVAAERLQRIKELEAEKAAAWNRLRVAEDADGSGGSARSEPSPRVDSDQVTVSMAELERWKKRMEAKEKECKLAVEETERLREHHNKKEAAMKEKLKILRTETRSLRMILSAVQKEVKRMKREDERMLALEKTCQATLSCVNSLLNGAGRTQEGGREAPRRSP
;
A
#
# COMPACT_ATOMS: atom_id res chain seq x y z
N MET A 1 -0.37 -28.43 8.42
CA MET A 1 -0.67 -27.07 7.90
C MET A 1 -0.78 -26.03 9.03
N ASP A 2 -0.42 -26.40 10.26
CA ASP A 2 -0.83 -25.66 11.46
C ASP A 2 0.20 -24.65 11.96
N ALA A 3 1.46 -24.77 11.52
CA ALA A 3 2.53 -23.84 11.89
C ALA A 3 2.25 -22.39 11.43
N VAL A 4 1.69 -22.21 10.23
CA VAL A 4 1.36 -20.88 9.69
C VAL A 4 0.13 -20.29 10.40
N ALA A 5 -0.83 -21.12 10.78
CA ALA A 5 -1.99 -20.68 11.54
C ALA A 5 -1.60 -20.25 12.97
N ASN A 6 -0.74 -21.01 13.63
CA ASN A 6 -0.21 -20.68 14.96
C ASN A 6 0.66 -19.42 14.95
N ALA A 7 1.55 -19.25 13.95
CA ALA A 7 2.35 -18.04 13.82
C ALA A 7 1.46 -16.79 13.62
N LYS A 8 0.36 -16.93 12.88
CA LYS A 8 -0.59 -15.84 12.64
C LYS A 8 -1.38 -15.48 13.90
N GLN A 9 -1.84 -16.47 14.66
CA GLN A 9 -2.54 -16.23 15.91
C GLN A 9 -1.64 -15.54 16.94
N ARG A 10 -0.38 -15.99 17.05
CA ARG A 10 0.62 -15.35 17.92
C ARG A 10 0.88 -13.89 17.52
N MET A 11 0.96 -13.59 16.22
CA MET A 11 1.06 -12.21 15.75
C MET A 11 -0.18 -11.38 16.12
N GLU A 12 -1.36 -11.95 16.01
CA GLU A 12 -2.61 -11.27 16.38
C GLU A 12 -2.64 -10.92 17.88
N GLU A 13 -2.22 -11.85 18.74
CA GLU A 13 -2.11 -11.64 20.19
C GLU A 13 -1.07 -10.57 20.54
N LEU A 14 0.11 -10.60 19.90
CA LEU A 14 1.15 -9.59 20.09
C LEU A 14 0.66 -8.19 19.67
N ILE A 15 -0.08 -8.09 18.57
CA ILE A 15 -0.64 -6.83 18.11
C ILE A 15 -1.74 -6.35 19.07
N GLN A 16 -2.62 -7.24 19.54
CA GLN A 16 -3.65 -6.86 20.52
C GLN A 16 -3.02 -6.37 21.83
N GLU A 17 -2.01 -7.06 22.33
CA GLU A 17 -1.29 -6.65 23.54
C GLU A 17 -0.54 -5.34 23.33
N HIS A 18 0.09 -5.15 22.17
CA HIS A 18 0.72 -3.88 21.81
C HIS A 18 -0.30 -2.74 21.78
N LEU A 19 -1.44 -2.93 21.11
CA LEU A 19 -2.50 -1.92 21.00
C LEU A 19 -3.15 -1.60 22.35
N ARG A 20 -3.27 -2.58 23.24
CA ARG A 20 -3.73 -2.39 24.61
C ARG A 20 -2.78 -1.49 25.41
N ARG A 21 -1.47 -1.60 25.17
CA ARG A 21 -0.42 -0.76 25.79
C ARG A 21 -0.27 0.61 25.11
N ASN A 22 -0.46 0.68 23.79
CA ASN A 22 -0.23 1.85 22.93
C ASN A 22 -1.41 2.11 21.94
N PRO A 23 -2.53 2.67 22.42
CA PRO A 23 -3.81 2.75 21.69
C PRO A 23 -3.94 3.75 20.53
N ARG A 24 -2.96 4.63 20.25
CA ARG A 24 -2.97 5.48 19.05
C ARG A 24 -2.06 4.89 18.00
N ILE A 25 -2.55 4.71 16.78
CA ILE A 25 -1.72 4.32 15.65
C ILE A 25 -1.57 5.55 14.76
N VAL A 26 -0.33 5.99 14.53
CA VAL A 26 -0.02 7.16 13.71
C VAL A 26 0.61 6.63 12.43
N GLU A 27 -0.13 6.61 11.31
CA GLU A 27 0.41 6.28 9.97
C GLU A 27 -0.66 6.51 8.86
N PRO A 28 -0.26 6.57 7.57
CA PRO A 28 -0.48 7.70 6.67
C PRO A 28 -1.91 7.82 6.11
N ASP A 29 -2.26 9.04 5.68
CA ASP A 29 -3.53 9.47 5.08
C ASP A 29 -4.15 8.46 4.10
N SER A 30 -3.33 7.70 3.36
CA SER A 30 -3.79 6.71 2.38
C SER A 30 -4.51 5.49 2.97
N THR A 31 -4.37 5.22 4.27
CA THR A 31 -5.06 4.14 4.98
C THR A 31 -6.37 4.63 5.58
N ALA A 32 -6.51 5.95 5.75
CA ALA A 32 -7.77 6.55 6.13
C ALA A 32 -8.83 6.27 5.06
N ASP A 33 -8.60 6.45 3.76
CA ASP A 33 -9.71 6.43 2.79
C ASP A 33 -10.39 5.06 2.54
N ASP A 34 -9.92 3.97 3.16
CA ASP A 34 -10.47 2.62 2.99
C ASP A 34 -11.59 2.31 4.00
N TRP A 35 -12.84 2.65 3.64
CA TRP A 35 -14.01 2.49 4.53
C TRP A 35 -14.23 1.03 4.96
N THR A 36 -14.08 0.08 4.03
CA THR A 36 -14.17 -1.36 4.29
C THR A 36 -13.17 -1.83 5.33
N PHE A 37 -11.94 -1.33 5.25
CA PHE A 37 -10.91 -1.66 6.22
C PHE A 37 -11.20 -1.07 7.61
N ARG A 38 -11.69 0.19 7.67
CA ARG A 38 -12.08 0.83 8.94
C ARG A 38 -13.17 0.05 9.67
N GLU A 39 -14.22 -0.36 8.97
CA GLU A 39 -15.29 -1.15 9.59
C GLU A 39 -14.80 -2.52 10.05
N ALA A 40 -13.89 -3.15 9.29
CA ALA A 40 -13.28 -4.41 9.69
C ALA A 40 -12.46 -4.26 10.97
N LEU A 41 -11.67 -3.19 11.10
CA LEU A 41 -10.90 -2.88 12.31
C LEU A 41 -11.79 -2.59 13.51
N LYS A 42 -12.85 -1.79 13.32
CA LYS A 42 -13.83 -1.50 14.36
C LYS A 42 -14.47 -2.78 14.89
N LYS A 43 -14.94 -3.66 14.00
CA LYS A 43 -15.61 -4.91 14.38
C LYS A 43 -14.67 -5.93 15.01
N GLN A 44 -13.43 -6.03 14.53
CA GLN A 44 -12.52 -7.11 14.93
C GLN A 44 -11.63 -6.74 16.11
N PHE A 45 -11.24 -5.47 16.21
CA PHE A 45 -10.22 -5.03 17.15
C PHE A 45 -10.66 -3.85 18.01
N GLY A 46 -11.87 -3.31 17.81
CA GLY A 46 -12.33 -2.12 18.56
C GLY A 46 -11.56 -0.85 18.21
N ILE A 47 -10.84 -0.83 17.08
CA ILE A 47 -10.06 0.33 16.64
C ILE A 47 -10.94 1.22 15.77
N LEU A 48 -11.01 2.50 16.12
CA LEU A 48 -11.82 3.52 15.48
C LEU A 48 -10.91 4.55 14.82
N TYR A 49 -11.34 5.11 13.69
CA TYR A 49 -10.71 6.27 13.07
C TYR A 49 -11.59 7.49 13.26
N ASP A 50 -11.05 8.55 13.86
CA ASP A 50 -11.71 9.85 13.88
C ASP A 50 -11.29 10.66 12.67
N ARG A 51 -12.28 11.09 11.89
CA ARG A 51 -12.06 11.91 10.70
C ARG A 51 -11.63 13.33 11.04
N THR A 52 -12.04 13.85 12.20
CA THR A 52 -11.79 15.23 12.60
C THR A 52 -10.34 15.42 13.03
N SER A 53 -9.86 14.52 13.88
CA SER A 53 -8.47 14.53 14.35
C SER A 53 -7.51 13.76 13.45
N MET A 54 -8.01 13.12 12.38
CA MET A 54 -7.24 12.25 11.47
C MET A 54 -6.39 11.21 12.22
N THR A 55 -6.93 10.65 13.31
CA THR A 55 -6.19 9.72 14.16
C THR A 55 -6.98 8.46 14.47
N TRP A 56 -6.24 7.36 14.65
CA TRP A 56 -6.77 6.09 15.10
C TRP A 56 -6.77 6.02 16.63
N PHE A 57 -7.83 5.44 17.19
CA PHE A 57 -8.01 5.25 18.62
C PHE A 57 -8.50 3.84 18.91
N TYR A 58 -8.05 3.29 20.02
CA TYR A 58 -8.62 2.08 20.57
C TYR A 58 -9.79 2.41 21.51
N SER A 59 -10.95 1.79 21.28
CA SER A 59 -12.08 1.82 22.21
C SER A 59 -11.92 0.69 23.22
N LEU A 60 -11.86 1.04 24.49
CA LEU A 60 -11.95 0.05 25.56
C LEU A 60 -13.39 -0.50 25.67
N PRO A 61 -13.56 -1.70 26.27
CA PRO A 61 -14.89 -2.28 26.50
C PRO A 61 -15.82 -1.42 27.36
N ASP A 62 -15.25 -0.54 28.20
CA ASP A 62 -15.97 0.40 29.06
C ASP A 62 -16.38 1.71 28.34
N GLY A 63 -16.21 1.78 27.02
CA GLY A 63 -16.56 2.93 26.20
C GLY A 63 -15.56 4.09 26.28
N ARG A 64 -14.49 3.99 27.09
CA ARG A 64 -13.46 5.01 27.17
C ARG A 64 -12.52 4.93 25.96
N LYS A 65 -12.17 6.09 25.43
CA LYS A 65 -11.17 6.25 24.36
C LYS A 65 -9.81 6.49 24.98
N ARG A 66 -8.78 5.74 24.60
CA ARG A 66 -7.40 6.00 25.03
C ARG A 66 -6.56 6.56 23.90
N VAL A 67 -5.69 7.52 24.27
CA VAL A 67 -4.98 8.39 23.34
C VAL A 67 -3.47 8.37 23.64
N LYS A 68 -2.82 7.19 23.61
CA LYS A 68 -1.36 7.07 23.85
C LYS A 68 -0.64 6.64 22.58
N ARG A 69 0.39 7.39 22.18
CA ARG A 69 1.10 7.31 20.89
C ARG A 69 1.83 5.96 20.73
N CYS A 70 1.48 5.19 19.70
CA CYS A 70 2.29 4.08 19.19
C CYS A 70 3.38 4.65 18.29
N VAL A 71 4.62 4.18 18.48
CA VAL A 71 5.80 4.58 17.70
C VAL A 71 6.19 3.48 16.70
N GLU A 72 5.53 2.33 16.77
CA GLU A 72 5.89 1.15 15.97
C GLU A 72 5.22 1.23 14.59
N ALA A 73 6.06 1.46 13.58
CA ALA A 73 5.66 1.59 12.18
C ALA A 73 5.11 0.26 11.62
N GLY A 74 4.10 0.32 10.76
CA GLY A 74 3.59 -0.85 10.02
C GLY A 74 2.55 -1.71 10.74
N ILE A 75 2.04 -1.31 11.91
CA ILE A 75 0.96 -2.03 12.61
C ILE A 75 -0.32 -2.09 11.76
N LEU A 76 -0.71 -0.98 11.10
CA LEU A 76 -1.91 -0.95 10.26
C LEU A 76 -1.77 -1.85 9.03
N ASP A 77 -0.58 -1.96 8.45
CA ASP A 77 -0.32 -2.84 7.31
C ASP A 77 -0.45 -4.31 7.72
N THR A 78 0.05 -4.67 8.89
CA THR A 78 -0.10 -6.02 9.44
C THR A 78 -1.57 -6.35 9.73
N LEU A 79 -2.29 -5.41 10.36
CA LEU A 79 -3.73 -5.56 10.61
C LEU A 79 -4.55 -5.69 9.32
N ARG A 80 -4.17 -4.97 8.26
CA ARG A 80 -4.79 -5.08 6.93
C ARG A 80 -4.68 -6.50 6.38
N VAL A 81 -3.49 -7.10 6.43
CA VAL A 81 -3.28 -8.49 6.00
C VAL A 81 -4.13 -9.46 6.83
N ILE A 82 -4.21 -9.25 8.14
CA ILE A 82 -5.04 -10.09 9.03
C ILE A 82 -6.53 -9.98 8.66
N CYS A 83 -7.05 -8.77 8.48
CA CYS A 83 -8.44 -8.51 8.10
C CYS A 83 -8.79 -9.11 6.72
N GLU A 84 -7.93 -8.92 5.72
CA GLU A 84 -8.13 -9.46 4.37
C GLU A 84 -8.17 -11.00 4.38
N ASP A 85 -7.27 -11.64 5.12
CA ASP A 85 -7.26 -13.10 5.23
C ASP A 85 -8.49 -13.64 5.99
N LYS A 86 -8.94 -12.95 7.06
CA LYS A 86 -10.20 -13.30 7.73
C LYS A 86 -11.41 -13.15 6.80
N ALA A 87 -11.46 -12.11 5.98
CA ALA A 87 -12.51 -11.92 4.97
C ALA A 87 -12.50 -13.04 3.93
N ARG A 88 -11.31 -13.46 3.46
CA ARG A 88 -11.15 -14.61 2.55
C ARG A 88 -11.62 -15.92 3.16
N ARG A 89 -11.28 -16.18 4.44
CA ARG A 89 -11.74 -17.38 5.16
C ARG A 89 -13.25 -17.41 5.37
N LYS A 90 -13.88 -16.26 5.68
CA LYS A 90 -15.34 -16.16 5.80
C LYS A 90 -16.04 -16.45 4.47
N LYS A 91 -15.48 -16.00 3.33
CA LYS A 91 -16.03 -16.32 2.00
C LYS A 91 -15.94 -17.81 1.67
N LYS A 92 -14.84 -18.48 2.04
CA LYS A 92 -14.67 -19.94 1.83
C LYS A 92 -15.57 -20.80 2.71
N ARG A 93 -16.03 -20.29 3.85
CA ARG A 93 -16.85 -21.02 4.82
C ARG A 93 -18.35 -20.85 4.63
N LYS A 94 -18.83 -20.05 3.67
CA LYS A 94 -20.25 -20.10 3.30
C LYS A 94 -20.47 -21.42 2.56
N PRO A 95 -21.23 -22.38 3.11
CA PRO A 95 -21.68 -23.53 2.35
C PRO A 95 -22.49 -22.99 1.17
N HIS A 96 -22.41 -23.66 0.02
CA HIS A 96 -23.41 -23.51 -1.03
C HIS A 96 -24.75 -23.93 -0.41
N GLU A 97 -25.47 -22.97 0.17
CA GLU A 97 -26.82 -23.18 0.64
C GLU A 97 -27.66 -23.40 -0.63
N GLY A 98 -28.05 -24.66 -0.82
CA GLY A 98 -28.66 -25.14 -2.03
C GLY A 98 -29.86 -24.30 -2.43
N ALA A 99 -29.89 -23.95 -3.71
CA ALA A 99 -31.07 -23.47 -4.40
C ALA A 99 -32.21 -24.48 -4.16
N ARG A 100 -33.12 -24.16 -3.22
CA ARG A 100 -34.44 -24.77 -3.19
C ARG A 100 -35.37 -23.95 -4.06
N LEU A 101 -35.82 -24.62 -5.11
CA LEU A 101 -36.90 -24.26 -6.01
C LEU A 101 -38.24 -24.20 -5.24
N SER A 102 -38.92 -23.06 -5.34
CA SER A 102 -40.39 -22.90 -5.25
C SER A 102 -40.64 -21.41 -5.58
N GLY A 103 -41.19 -21.01 -6.72
CA GLY A 103 -42.55 -21.27 -7.20
C GLY A 103 -43.20 -19.89 -7.46
N PRO A 104 -44.10 -19.73 -8.44
CA PRO A 104 -44.30 -18.47 -9.15
C PRO A 104 -45.35 -17.57 -8.49
N TYR A 105 -45.11 -16.27 -8.47
CA TYR A 105 -46.19 -15.28 -8.34
C TYR A 105 -45.97 -14.13 -9.31
N SER A 106 -46.98 -13.93 -10.14
CA SER A 106 -47.20 -12.85 -11.08
C SER A 106 -47.42 -11.52 -10.36
N GLY A 107 -46.85 -10.44 -10.90
CA GLY A 107 -47.09 -9.07 -10.46
C GLY A 107 -46.34 -8.08 -11.35
N THR A 108 -47.10 -7.34 -12.14
CA THR A 108 -46.71 -6.35 -13.15
C THR A 108 -46.02 -5.10 -12.59
N PRO A 109 -45.38 -4.26 -13.45
CA PRO A 109 -44.32 -3.35 -13.06
C PRO A 109 -44.83 -1.97 -12.64
N SER A 110 -44.08 -1.31 -11.75
CA SER A 110 -44.26 0.11 -11.48
C SER A 110 -42.93 0.86 -11.55
N SER A 111 -43.04 2.05 -12.12
CA SER A 111 -42.02 2.94 -12.65
C SER A 111 -41.16 3.65 -11.61
N ALA A 112 -40.05 4.22 -12.11
CA ALA A 112 -39.19 5.25 -11.53
C ALA A 112 -38.16 4.73 -10.51
N SER A 113 -36.90 5.16 -10.48
CA SER A 113 -36.23 6.32 -11.08
C SER A 113 -34.72 6.07 -11.12
N GLU A 114 -34.07 6.48 -12.21
CA GLU A 114 -32.62 6.40 -12.38
C GLU A 114 -31.91 7.45 -11.55
N SER A 115 -31.13 7.04 -10.55
CA SER A 115 -30.12 7.89 -9.92
C SER A 115 -28.73 7.45 -10.37
N SER A 116 -28.12 8.25 -11.24
CA SER A 116 -26.79 8.08 -11.79
C SER A 116 -25.71 8.37 -10.73
N VAL A 117 -25.20 7.32 -10.09
CA VAL A 117 -23.98 7.40 -9.27
C VAL A 117 -22.78 7.35 -10.21
N SER A 118 -22.08 8.47 -10.35
CA SER A 118 -20.87 8.60 -11.15
C SER A 118 -19.73 7.71 -10.62
N THR A 119 -19.51 6.59 -11.28
CA THR A 119 -18.31 5.75 -11.10
C THR A 119 -17.10 6.47 -11.69
N PRO A 120 -16.00 6.66 -10.93
CA PRO A 120 -14.80 7.29 -11.47
C PRO A 120 -14.11 6.38 -12.51
N PRO A 121 -13.48 6.96 -13.55
CA PRO A 121 -12.94 6.20 -14.68
C PRO A 121 -11.84 5.23 -14.25
N ALA A 122 -11.88 4.03 -14.84
CA ALA A 122 -11.03 2.89 -14.49
C ALA A 122 -9.51 3.14 -14.64
N GLU A 123 -9.10 4.20 -15.32
CA GLU A 123 -7.70 4.61 -15.49
C GLU A 123 -7.04 5.12 -14.19
N SER A 124 -7.82 5.69 -13.27
CA SER A 124 -7.31 6.15 -11.97
C SER A 124 -6.84 4.99 -11.08
N ARG A 125 -7.50 3.82 -11.17
CA ARG A 125 -7.19 2.66 -10.31
C ARG A 125 -5.83 2.01 -10.58
N ARG A 126 -5.31 2.06 -11.82
CA ARG A 126 -4.02 1.44 -12.17
C ARG A 126 -2.83 2.28 -11.72
N GLY A 127 -2.90 3.60 -11.86
CA GLY A 127 -1.86 4.53 -11.38
C GLY A 127 -1.71 4.51 -9.85
N TRP A 128 -2.79 4.27 -9.12
CA TRP A 128 -2.79 4.20 -7.66
C TRP A 128 -2.14 2.91 -7.14
N LYS A 129 -2.39 1.75 -7.77
CA LYS A 129 -1.75 0.48 -7.42
C LYS A 129 -0.23 0.52 -7.59
N LEU A 130 0.28 1.19 -8.63
CA LEU A 130 1.72 1.28 -8.90
C LEU A 130 2.44 2.17 -7.88
N ARG A 131 1.85 3.33 -7.53
CA ARG A 131 2.37 4.22 -6.47
C ARG A 131 2.38 3.53 -5.10
N ARG A 132 1.33 2.77 -4.76
CA ARG A 132 1.25 2.01 -3.49
C ARG A 132 2.36 0.95 -3.38
N ARG A 133 2.65 0.23 -4.46
CA ARG A 133 3.75 -0.75 -4.50
C ARG A 133 5.13 -0.10 -4.31
N LEU A 134 5.36 1.06 -4.93
CA LEU A 134 6.62 1.78 -4.80
C LEU A 134 6.84 2.35 -3.39
N SER A 135 5.79 2.83 -2.71
CA SER A 135 5.90 3.31 -1.32
C SER A 135 6.16 2.17 -0.33
N SER A 136 5.49 1.02 -0.49
CA SER A 136 5.73 -0.18 0.32
C SER A 136 7.17 -0.71 0.18
N LEU A 137 7.74 -0.69 -1.05
CA LEU A 137 9.13 -1.06 -1.29
C LEU A 137 10.14 -0.14 -0.58
N LYS A 138 9.85 1.16 -0.46
CA LYS A 138 10.70 2.11 0.27
C LYS A 138 10.70 1.85 1.77
N CYS A 139 9.55 1.52 2.37
CA CYS A 139 9.45 1.17 3.79
C CYS A 139 10.18 -0.16 4.12
N SER A 140 10.06 -1.18 3.25
CA SER A 140 10.82 -2.43 3.45
C SER A 140 12.33 -2.25 3.35
N ASN A 141 12.81 -1.34 2.50
CA ASN A 141 14.25 -1.07 2.34
C ASN A 141 14.84 -0.33 3.57
N ALA A 142 14.05 0.55 4.21
CA ALA A 142 14.45 1.19 5.47
C ALA A 142 14.55 0.17 6.63
N GLY A 143 13.60 -0.77 6.72
CA GLY A 143 13.65 -1.84 7.72
C GLY A 143 14.85 -2.79 7.53
N LEU A 144 15.16 -3.15 6.28
CA LEU A 144 16.34 -3.99 5.98
C LEU A 144 17.66 -3.27 6.30
N ARG A 145 17.75 -1.95 6.09
CA ARG A 145 18.92 -1.14 6.47
C ARG A 145 19.08 -1.04 8.00
N SER A 146 17.97 -0.93 8.74
CA SER A 146 17.97 -0.95 10.21
C SER A 146 18.51 -2.26 10.77
N VAL A 147 18.02 -3.40 10.26
CA VAL A 147 18.46 -4.73 10.72
C VAL A 147 19.93 -5.00 10.34
N ALA A 148 20.37 -4.53 9.17
CA ALA A 148 21.78 -4.63 8.77
C ALA A 148 22.69 -3.77 9.66
N ALA A 149 22.24 -2.56 10.05
CA ALA A 149 22.99 -1.68 10.95
C ALA A 149 23.11 -2.28 12.37
N GLU A 150 22.03 -2.82 12.93
CA GLU A 150 22.08 -3.51 14.23
C GLU A 150 23.01 -4.74 14.20
N ARG A 151 22.97 -5.53 13.12
CA ARG A 151 23.87 -6.68 12.98
C ARG A 151 25.34 -6.28 12.89
N LEU A 152 25.66 -5.22 12.14
CA LEU A 152 27.03 -4.69 12.06
C LEU A 152 27.51 -4.14 13.40
N GLN A 153 26.63 -3.50 14.17
CA GLN A 153 26.96 -3.01 15.50
C GLN A 153 27.25 -4.16 16.47
N ARG A 154 26.45 -5.23 16.41
CA ARG A 154 26.68 -6.43 17.23
C ARG A 154 27.99 -7.14 16.90
N ILE A 155 28.39 -7.17 15.62
CA ILE A 155 29.70 -7.71 15.21
C ILE A 155 30.84 -6.90 15.81
N LYS A 156 30.76 -5.56 15.77
CA LYS A 156 31.78 -4.69 16.40
C LYS A 156 31.87 -4.87 17.91
N GLU A 157 30.74 -5.05 18.59
CA GLU A 157 30.71 -5.37 20.03
C GLU A 157 31.43 -6.69 20.32
N LEU A 158 31.15 -7.74 19.54
CA LEU A 158 31.81 -9.04 19.71
C LEU A 158 33.32 -8.99 19.41
N GLU A 159 33.76 -8.18 18.44
CA GLU A 159 35.17 -7.95 18.18
C GLU A 159 35.85 -7.21 19.34
N ALA A 160 35.19 -6.22 19.93
CA ALA A 160 35.69 -5.50 21.11
C ALA A 160 35.77 -6.42 22.34
N GLU A 161 34.76 -7.27 22.57
CA GLU A 161 34.77 -8.27 23.64
C GLU A 161 35.91 -9.29 23.46
N LYS A 162 36.15 -9.74 22.23
CA LYS A 162 37.27 -10.62 21.88
C LYS A 162 38.62 -9.94 22.19
N ALA A 163 38.79 -8.67 21.81
CA ALA A 163 40.01 -7.92 22.12
C ALA A 163 40.22 -7.73 23.63
N ALA A 164 39.15 -7.45 24.38
CA ALA A 164 39.20 -7.33 25.83
C ALA A 164 39.52 -8.66 26.53
N ALA A 165 39.04 -9.78 26.01
CA ALA A 165 39.39 -11.12 26.50
C ALA A 165 40.88 -11.43 26.27
N TRP A 166 41.40 -11.13 25.08
CA TRP A 166 42.82 -11.30 24.76
C TRP A 166 43.75 -10.44 25.63
N ASN A 167 43.38 -9.19 25.90
CA ASN A 167 44.16 -8.33 26.79
C ASN A 167 44.16 -8.85 28.25
N ARG A 168 43.03 -9.39 28.74
CA ARG A 168 42.97 -10.00 30.07
C ARG A 168 43.86 -11.22 30.21
N LEU A 169 43.93 -12.06 29.16
CA LEU A 169 44.81 -13.23 29.14
C LEU A 169 46.29 -12.81 29.21
N ARG A 170 46.68 -11.79 28.42
CA ARG A 170 48.05 -11.28 28.40
C ARG A 170 48.49 -10.68 29.74
N VAL A 171 47.61 -9.90 30.39
CA VAL A 171 47.89 -9.32 31.72
C VAL A 171 48.05 -10.41 32.79
N ALA A 172 47.33 -11.53 32.68
CA ALA A 172 47.50 -12.66 33.57
C ALA A 172 48.85 -13.38 33.35
N GLU A 173 49.31 -13.51 32.09
CA GLU A 173 50.64 -14.06 31.77
C GLU A 173 51.79 -13.16 32.28
N ASP A 174 51.63 -11.83 32.23
CA ASP A 174 52.63 -10.88 32.72
C ASP A 174 52.68 -10.79 34.27
N ALA A 175 51.57 -11.12 34.96
CA ALA A 175 51.48 -11.07 36.42
C ALA A 175 52.20 -12.25 37.12
N ASP A 176 52.38 -13.38 36.44
CA ASP A 176 53.15 -14.52 36.96
C ASP A 176 54.67 -14.33 36.82
N GLY A 177 55.12 -13.20 36.25
CA GLY A 177 56.53 -12.94 35.92
C GLY A 177 57.33 -12.04 36.86
N SER A 178 56.78 -11.53 37.97
CA SER A 178 57.50 -10.53 38.79
C SER A 178 57.39 -10.74 40.31
N GLY A 179 58.51 -11.15 40.93
CA GLY A 179 58.83 -10.87 42.34
C GLY A 179 59.10 -12.09 43.21
N GLY A 180 60.38 -12.40 43.45
CA GLY A 180 60.81 -13.54 44.25
C GLY A 180 60.69 -13.43 45.78
N SER A 181 60.81 -14.62 46.40
CA SER A 181 61.34 -14.95 47.73
C SER A 181 60.55 -14.56 48.99
N ALA A 182 59.76 -15.50 49.54
CA ALA A 182 60.19 -16.39 50.62
C ALA A 182 59.04 -17.25 51.23
N ARG A 183 59.38 -18.52 51.49
CA ARG A 183 58.76 -19.51 52.41
C ARG A 183 57.43 -20.19 52.03
N SER A 184 57.60 -21.39 51.47
CA SER A 184 57.07 -22.67 51.94
C SER A 184 55.59 -22.77 52.34
N GLU A 185 54.77 -23.21 51.39
CA GLU A 185 53.65 -24.15 51.61
C GLU A 185 53.54 -25.10 50.40
N PRO A 186 53.04 -26.34 50.59
CA PRO A 186 53.19 -27.40 49.60
C PRO A 186 52.35 -27.13 48.35
N SER A 187 53.06 -27.12 47.22
CA SER A 187 52.58 -27.14 45.84
C SER A 187 51.19 -27.80 45.69
N PRO A 188 50.14 -27.07 45.26
CA PRO A 188 49.01 -27.73 44.66
C PRO A 188 49.55 -28.29 43.34
N ARG A 189 49.59 -29.63 43.24
CA ARG A 189 49.77 -30.27 41.94
C ARG A 189 48.62 -29.77 41.07
N VAL A 190 48.88 -28.79 40.21
CA VAL A 190 47.98 -28.49 39.10
C VAL A 190 47.97 -29.76 38.29
N ASP A 191 46.87 -30.51 38.35
CA ASP A 191 46.71 -31.76 37.61
C ASP A 191 47.03 -31.48 36.14
N SER A 192 48.08 -32.13 35.61
CA SER A 192 48.41 -32.07 34.17
C SER A 192 47.20 -32.42 33.31
N ASP A 193 46.27 -33.22 33.84
CA ASP A 193 45.01 -33.57 33.22
C ASP A 193 44.06 -32.35 33.10
N GLN A 194 44.11 -31.38 34.01
CA GLN A 194 43.31 -30.15 33.95
C GLN A 194 43.83 -29.16 32.88
N VAL A 195 45.16 -29.09 32.70
CA VAL A 195 45.79 -28.25 31.66
C VAL A 195 45.49 -28.82 30.26
N THR A 196 45.54 -30.14 30.09
CA THR A 196 45.23 -30.79 28.80
C THR A 196 43.76 -30.70 28.42
N VAL A 197 42.83 -30.78 29.40
CA VAL A 197 41.40 -30.52 29.17
C VAL A 197 41.18 -29.07 28.72
N SER A 198 41.86 -28.10 29.33
CA SER A 198 41.78 -26.69 28.95
C SER A 198 42.28 -26.42 27.53
N MET A 199 43.36 -27.09 27.10
CA MET A 199 43.87 -27.00 25.73
C MET A 199 42.91 -27.61 24.70
N ALA A 200 42.29 -28.76 25.02
CA ALA A 200 41.30 -29.38 24.14
C ALA A 200 40.03 -28.51 23.97
N GLU A 201 39.61 -27.83 25.03
CA GLU A 201 38.49 -26.88 24.98
C GLU A 201 38.79 -25.64 24.13
N LEU A 202 40.01 -25.10 24.24
CA LEU A 202 40.49 -24.01 23.38
C LEU A 202 40.48 -24.41 21.90
N GLU A 203 40.97 -25.60 21.55
CA GLU A 203 41.00 -26.07 20.17
C GLU A 203 39.58 -26.30 19.61
N ARG A 204 38.65 -26.80 20.44
CA ARG A 204 37.22 -26.90 20.08
C ARG A 204 36.60 -25.52 19.87
N TRP A 205 36.93 -24.56 20.73
CA TRP A 205 36.42 -23.19 20.61
C TRP A 205 36.94 -22.52 19.34
N LYS A 206 38.24 -22.66 19.04
CA LYS A 206 38.86 -22.21 17.79
C LYS A 206 38.15 -22.77 16.56
N LYS A 207 37.93 -24.08 16.49
CA LYS A 207 37.18 -24.72 15.39
C LYS A 207 35.76 -24.19 15.25
N ARG A 208 35.05 -23.94 16.35
CA ARG A 208 33.70 -23.34 16.33
C ARG A 208 33.73 -21.90 15.78
N MET A 209 34.74 -21.11 16.16
CA MET A 209 34.89 -19.74 15.68
C MET A 209 35.23 -19.71 14.18
N GLU A 210 36.11 -20.58 13.71
CA GLU A 210 36.41 -20.72 12.28
C GLU A 210 35.19 -21.15 11.46
N ALA A 211 34.37 -22.08 11.98
CA ALA A 211 33.12 -22.48 11.35
C ALA A 211 32.12 -21.32 11.28
N LYS A 212 31.98 -20.55 12.37
CA LYS A 212 31.12 -19.35 12.41
C LYS A 212 31.60 -18.27 11.45
N GLU A 213 32.91 -18.07 11.33
CA GLU A 213 33.48 -17.13 10.36
C GLU A 213 33.14 -17.52 8.92
N LYS A 214 33.22 -18.81 8.57
CA LYS A 214 32.82 -19.32 7.25
C LYS A 214 31.32 -19.14 6.99
N GLU A 215 30.47 -19.43 7.97
CA GLU A 215 29.03 -19.17 7.89
C GLU A 215 28.73 -17.68 7.66
N CYS A 216 29.41 -16.80 8.39
CA CYS A 216 29.28 -15.34 8.21
C CYS A 216 29.72 -14.88 6.83
N LYS A 217 30.84 -15.40 6.30
CA LYS A 217 31.31 -15.07 4.94
C LYS A 217 30.27 -15.45 3.88
N LEU A 218 29.74 -16.67 3.93
CA LEU A 218 28.69 -17.12 3.01
C LEU A 218 27.41 -16.29 3.15
N ALA A 219 27.02 -15.91 4.37
CA ALA A 219 25.86 -15.06 4.59
C ALA A 219 26.06 -13.65 4.00
N VAL A 220 27.25 -13.07 4.12
CA VAL A 220 27.58 -11.76 3.52
C VAL A 220 27.50 -11.85 2.00
N GLU A 221 28.12 -12.84 1.37
CA GLU A 221 28.07 -13.03 -0.09
C GLU A 221 26.62 -13.19 -0.58
N GLU A 222 25.79 -13.96 0.12
CA GLU A 222 24.39 -14.14 -0.28
C GLU A 222 23.60 -12.83 -0.16
N THR A 223 23.84 -12.04 0.90
CA THR A 223 23.21 -10.72 1.00
C THR A 223 23.69 -9.75 -0.07
N GLU A 224 24.92 -9.87 -0.57
CA GLU A 224 25.43 -9.09 -1.69
C GLU A 224 24.74 -9.47 -3.00
N ARG A 225 24.64 -10.77 -3.30
CA ARG A 225 23.91 -11.26 -4.48
C ARG A 225 22.45 -10.80 -4.48
N LEU A 226 21.78 -10.87 -3.33
CA LEU A 226 20.40 -10.39 -3.18
C LEU A 226 20.29 -8.87 -3.37
N ARG A 227 21.24 -8.09 -2.83
CA ARG A 227 21.31 -6.64 -3.02
C ARG A 227 21.49 -6.28 -4.50
N GLU A 228 22.42 -6.93 -5.20
CA GLU A 228 22.64 -6.71 -6.63
C GLU A 228 21.40 -7.04 -7.46
N HIS A 229 20.77 -8.18 -7.21
CA HIS A 229 19.55 -8.59 -7.90
C HIS A 229 18.39 -7.62 -7.62
N HIS A 230 18.25 -7.14 -6.39
CA HIS A 230 17.29 -6.09 -6.05
C HIS A 230 17.57 -4.80 -6.82
N ASN A 231 18.82 -4.35 -6.86
CA ASN A 231 19.23 -3.14 -7.57
C ASN A 231 18.97 -3.24 -9.08
N LYS A 232 19.25 -4.40 -9.69
CA LYS A 232 18.93 -4.68 -11.10
C LYS A 232 17.42 -4.58 -11.37
N LYS A 233 16.59 -5.18 -10.49
CA LYS A 233 15.12 -5.07 -10.59
C LYS A 233 14.63 -3.63 -10.42
N GLU A 234 15.21 -2.88 -9.49
CA GLU A 234 14.86 -1.48 -9.26
C GLU A 234 15.20 -0.62 -10.49
N ALA A 235 16.38 -0.81 -11.09
CA ALA A 235 16.78 -0.12 -12.31
C ALA A 235 15.83 -0.44 -13.48
N ALA A 236 15.49 -1.71 -13.70
CA ALA A 236 14.55 -2.12 -14.73
C ALA A 236 13.15 -1.49 -14.53
N MET A 237 12.69 -1.39 -13.29
CA MET A 237 11.42 -0.75 -12.96
C MET A 237 11.45 0.77 -13.18
N LYS A 238 12.59 1.44 -12.88
CA LYS A 238 12.79 2.86 -13.16
C LYS A 238 12.71 3.15 -14.66
N GLU A 239 13.31 2.30 -15.49
CA GLU A 239 13.28 2.48 -16.95
C GLU A 239 11.86 2.28 -17.52
N LYS A 240 11.15 1.23 -17.08
CA LYS A 240 9.73 1.05 -17.44
C LYS A 240 8.88 2.25 -17.04
N LEU A 241 9.15 2.83 -15.88
CA LEU A 241 8.42 4.01 -15.40
C LEU A 241 8.75 5.28 -16.21
N LYS A 242 9.97 5.39 -16.74
CA LYS A 242 10.37 6.46 -17.66
C LYS A 242 9.58 6.36 -18.98
N ILE A 243 9.50 5.16 -19.56
CA ILE A 243 8.72 4.87 -20.78
C ILE A 243 7.24 5.21 -20.58
N LEU A 244 6.62 4.75 -19.49
CA LEU A 244 5.22 5.04 -19.21
C LEU A 244 4.95 6.55 -19.05
N ARG A 245 5.91 7.30 -18.48
CA ARG A 245 5.79 8.77 -18.37
C ARG A 245 5.83 9.45 -19.74
N THR A 246 6.71 9.01 -20.64
CA THR A 246 6.78 9.56 -21.99
C THR A 246 5.51 9.24 -22.79
N GLU A 247 5.02 7.99 -22.73
CA GLU A 247 3.76 7.60 -23.37
C GLU A 247 2.57 8.40 -22.84
N THR A 248 2.46 8.57 -21.52
CA THR A 248 1.41 9.37 -20.90
C THR A 248 1.45 10.82 -21.37
N ARG A 249 2.65 11.39 -21.58
CA ARG A 249 2.81 12.75 -22.10
C ARG A 249 2.35 12.84 -23.56
N SER A 250 2.72 11.87 -24.39
CA SER A 250 2.28 11.80 -25.79
C SER A 250 0.77 11.67 -25.91
N LEU A 251 0.15 10.77 -25.14
CA LEU A 251 -1.31 10.60 -25.11
C LEU A 251 -2.03 11.88 -24.67
N ARG A 252 -1.49 12.62 -23.71
CA ARG A 252 -2.06 13.91 -23.29
C ARG A 252 -2.02 14.94 -24.42
N MET A 253 -0.95 14.98 -25.22
CA MET A 253 -0.86 15.88 -26.36
C MET A 253 -1.87 15.51 -27.44
N ILE A 254 -2.00 14.22 -27.76
CA ILE A 254 -2.98 13.71 -28.73
C ILE A 254 -4.41 14.04 -28.26
N LEU A 255 -4.73 13.79 -26.99
CA LEU A 255 -6.05 14.09 -26.44
C LEU A 255 -6.38 15.59 -26.48
N SER A 256 -5.39 16.45 -26.22
CA SER A 256 -5.54 17.91 -26.38
C SER A 256 -5.80 18.31 -27.83
N ALA A 257 -5.10 17.70 -28.80
CA ALA A 257 -5.34 17.93 -30.22
C ALA A 257 -6.75 17.48 -30.63
N VAL A 258 -7.16 16.26 -30.27
CA VAL A 258 -8.51 15.74 -30.53
C VAL A 258 -9.60 16.64 -29.93
N GLN A 259 -9.39 17.14 -28.70
CA GLN A 259 -10.33 18.08 -28.08
C GLN A 259 -10.46 19.39 -28.85
N LYS A 260 -9.38 19.90 -29.48
CA LYS A 260 -9.44 21.08 -30.34
C LYS A 260 -10.21 20.79 -31.63
N GLU A 261 -9.97 19.63 -32.23
CA GLU A 261 -10.69 19.18 -33.44
C GLU A 261 -12.19 19.03 -33.19
N VAL A 262 -12.58 18.38 -32.09
CA VAL A 262 -14.00 18.26 -31.69
C VAL A 262 -14.65 19.63 -31.50
N LYS A 263 -13.94 20.58 -30.89
CA LYS A 263 -14.44 21.97 -30.77
C LYS A 263 -14.55 22.67 -32.12
N ARG A 264 -13.67 22.39 -33.08
CA ARG A 264 -13.76 22.94 -34.44
C ARG A 264 -14.97 22.36 -35.17
N MET A 265 -15.13 21.04 -35.17
CA MET A 265 -16.27 20.37 -35.80
C MET A 265 -17.60 20.87 -35.23
N LYS A 266 -17.71 21.03 -33.89
CA LYS A 266 -18.92 21.60 -33.28
C LYS A 266 -19.27 23.00 -33.83
N ARG A 267 -18.27 23.85 -34.07
CA ARG A 267 -18.49 25.19 -34.67
C ARG A 267 -18.87 25.09 -36.16
N GLU A 268 -18.35 24.10 -36.88
CA GLU A 268 -18.72 23.84 -38.27
C GLU A 268 -20.17 23.33 -38.36
N ASP A 269 -20.59 22.43 -37.48
CA ASP A 269 -21.98 21.97 -37.37
C ASP A 269 -22.94 23.13 -37.06
N GLU A 270 -22.57 24.00 -36.11
CA GLU A 270 -23.34 25.21 -35.79
C GLU A 270 -23.48 26.15 -37.00
N ARG A 271 -22.43 26.28 -37.83
CA ARG A 271 -22.47 27.06 -39.08
C ARG A 271 -23.36 26.41 -40.14
N MET A 272 -23.27 25.09 -40.31
CA MET A 272 -24.11 24.36 -41.26
C MET A 272 -25.59 24.46 -40.89
N LEU A 273 -25.93 24.33 -39.60
CA LEU A 273 -27.29 24.54 -39.10
C LEU A 273 -27.79 25.97 -39.34
N ALA A 274 -26.93 26.98 -39.21
CA ALA A 274 -27.30 28.36 -39.51
C ALA A 274 -27.56 28.59 -41.01
N LEU A 275 -26.74 27.98 -41.89
CA LEU A 275 -26.96 28.00 -43.33
C LEU A 275 -28.25 27.29 -43.72
N GLU A 276 -28.53 26.12 -43.15
CA GLU A 276 -29.77 25.38 -43.38
C GLU A 276 -31.00 26.23 -43.03
N LYS A 277 -31.01 26.88 -41.86
CA LYS A 277 -32.08 27.81 -41.46
C LYS A 277 -32.25 28.97 -42.43
N THR A 278 -31.16 29.51 -42.95
CA THR A 278 -31.19 30.60 -43.93
C THR A 278 -31.82 30.12 -45.25
N CYS A 279 -31.44 28.94 -45.74
CA CYS A 279 -32.04 28.32 -46.92
C CYS A 279 -33.53 28.00 -46.73
N GLN A 280 -33.94 27.50 -45.56
CA GLN A 280 -35.34 27.26 -45.26
C GLN A 280 -36.16 28.56 -45.26
N ALA A 281 -35.60 29.65 -44.70
CA ALA A 281 -36.25 30.95 -44.70
C ALA A 281 -36.42 31.53 -46.11
N THR A 282 -35.39 31.42 -46.98
CA THR A 282 -35.49 31.88 -48.38
C THR A 282 -36.50 31.05 -49.17
N LEU A 283 -36.53 29.73 -49.01
CA LEU A 283 -37.53 28.87 -49.63
C LEU A 283 -38.96 29.21 -49.18
N SER A 284 -39.15 29.50 -47.89
CA SER A 284 -40.44 29.94 -47.35
C SER A 284 -40.91 31.27 -47.96
N CYS A 285 -39.98 32.21 -48.14
CA CYS A 285 -40.25 33.50 -48.80
C CYS A 285 -40.65 33.31 -50.26
N VAL A 286 -39.90 32.51 -51.02
CA VAL A 286 -40.21 32.20 -52.43
C VAL A 286 -41.57 31.51 -52.56
N ASN A 287 -41.87 30.53 -51.71
CA ASN A 287 -43.18 29.88 -51.70
C ASN A 287 -44.33 30.85 -51.38
N SER A 288 -44.09 31.81 -50.47
CA SER A 288 -45.08 32.84 -50.14
C SER A 288 -45.34 33.76 -51.33
N LEU A 289 -44.31 34.13 -52.09
CA LEU A 289 -44.43 34.93 -53.31
C LEU A 289 -45.19 34.17 -54.41
N LEU A 290 -44.86 32.90 -54.64
CA LEU A 290 -45.55 32.06 -55.65
C LEU A 290 -47.02 31.84 -55.31
N ASN A 291 -47.35 31.54 -54.05
CA ASN A 291 -48.72 31.31 -53.60
C ASN A 291 -49.54 32.61 -53.46
N GLY A 292 -48.89 33.75 -53.22
CA GLY A 292 -49.53 35.06 -53.13
C GLY A 292 -49.92 35.62 -54.51
N ALA A 293 -49.14 35.34 -55.55
CA ALA A 293 -49.40 35.81 -56.91
C ALA A 293 -50.68 35.23 -57.55
N GLY A 294 -51.24 34.13 -57.02
CA GLY A 294 -52.46 33.51 -57.51
C GLY A 294 -53.78 34.06 -56.94
N ARG A 295 -53.75 35.05 -56.02
CA ARG A 295 -54.96 35.58 -55.36
C ARG A 295 -55.31 37.03 -55.69
N THR A 296 -54.79 37.57 -56.78
CA THR A 296 -55.31 38.83 -57.32
C THR A 296 -56.55 38.57 -58.16
N GLN A 297 -57.68 39.09 -57.67
CA GLN A 297 -58.81 39.59 -58.45
C GLN A 297 -59.92 38.61 -58.90
N GLU A 298 -60.69 38.07 -57.94
CA GLU A 298 -62.14 37.94 -58.10
C GLU A 298 -62.81 38.26 -56.76
N GLY A 299 -63.26 39.50 -56.58
CA GLY A 299 -63.89 39.92 -55.33
C GLY A 299 -64.35 41.36 -55.43
N GLY A 300 -65.62 41.53 -55.78
CA GLY A 300 -66.25 42.78 -56.18
C GLY A 300 -66.19 43.90 -55.15
N ARG A 301 -66.21 45.11 -55.69
CA ARG A 301 -66.44 46.37 -54.97
C ARG A 301 -67.81 46.29 -54.27
N GLU A 302 -67.84 46.08 -52.97
CA GLU A 302 -68.97 46.50 -52.14
C GLU A 302 -68.64 47.85 -51.50
N ALA A 303 -69.40 48.87 -51.93
CA ALA A 303 -69.24 50.24 -51.48
C ALA A 303 -69.67 50.40 -50.01
N PRO A 304 -68.98 51.25 -49.22
CA PRO A 304 -69.35 51.49 -47.84
C PRO A 304 -70.66 52.27 -47.77
N ARG A 305 -71.73 51.62 -47.31
CA ARG A 305 -72.97 52.29 -46.91
C ARG A 305 -72.69 53.12 -45.66
N ARG A 306 -72.79 54.44 -45.78
CA ARG A 306 -72.99 55.35 -44.64
C ARG A 306 -74.40 55.10 -44.08
N SER A 307 -74.49 54.88 -42.78
CA SER A 307 -75.74 54.95 -42.02
C SER A 307 -75.75 56.23 -41.17
N PRO A 308 -76.93 56.83 -40.97
CA PRO A 308 -77.12 58.16 -40.38
C PRO A 308 -76.78 58.25 -38.89
#